data_AF-A0A7D9K0P2-F1
#
_entry.id   AF-A0A7D9K0P2-F1
#
_cell.length_a   1.000
_cell.length_b   1.000
_cell.length_c   1.000
_cell.angle_alpha   90.00
_cell.angle_beta   90.00
_cell.angle_gamma   90.00
#
_symmetry.space_group_name_H-M   'P 1'
#
loop_
_entity.id
_entity.type
_entity.pdbx_description
1 polymer ?
#
loop_
_entity_poly.entity_id
_entity_poly.type
_entity_poly.pdbx_seq_one_letter_code
_entity_poly.pdbx_strand_id
1 'polypeptide(L)'
;MYTNPNNLAPNITAGPNNDKYFDQDEILDRVPSLFIVVGVVCAVMTVIGVLLLFDPPKQDHSVGEKTFFQRLTNTDDEIEDTSQHKERADLYDDAHPLEMIKTRNFWLLWFLALVNGEVLIFLQSLYKAYGETFIADDHFLALVGSISTAFISVGRMFWGMIADRLPIKAALVLQNAIITALLLTFTLSEKAGKWMFLIWMVGIQSTSAGTTANLLSATAIIFRMKYFATNYGLVCSSM
;
A
#
# COMPACT_ATOMS: atom_id res chain seq x y z
N MET A 1 -11.60 19.32 -11.00
CA MET A 1 -10.28 19.48 -10.37
C MET A 1 -10.47 20.34 -9.11
N TYR A 2 -10.60 19.71 -7.94
CA TYR A 2 -11.04 20.38 -6.70
C TYR A 2 -10.03 21.42 -6.17
N THR A 3 -8.73 21.13 -6.34
CA THR A 3 -7.61 22.00 -5.94
C THR A 3 -7.40 23.21 -6.83
N ASN A 4 -7.64 23.09 -8.14
CA ASN A 4 -7.48 24.19 -9.10
C ASN A 4 -8.72 24.29 -10.00
N PRO A 5 -9.87 24.76 -9.47
CA PRO A 5 -11.10 24.84 -10.25
C PRO A 5 -11.03 25.88 -11.36
N ASN A 6 -10.22 26.92 -11.16
CA ASN A 6 -10.05 28.04 -12.08
C ASN A 6 -8.94 27.79 -13.11
N ASN A 7 -8.33 26.59 -13.09
CA ASN A 7 -7.22 26.18 -13.95
C ASN A 7 -6.11 27.23 -14.05
N LEU A 8 -5.75 27.82 -12.91
CA LEU A 8 -4.68 28.80 -12.82
C LEU A 8 -3.36 28.15 -13.24
N ALA A 9 -2.48 28.94 -13.86
CA ALA A 9 -1.15 28.49 -14.26
C ALA A 9 -0.17 28.62 -13.07
N PRO A 10 0.85 27.75 -12.98
CA PRO A 10 1.89 27.88 -11.98
C PRO A 10 2.63 29.20 -12.13
N ASN A 11 2.80 29.91 -11.01
CA ASN A 11 3.36 31.27 -10.93
C ASN A 11 4.83 31.30 -10.52
N ILE A 12 5.35 30.22 -9.93
CA ILE A 12 6.76 30.12 -9.57
C ILE A 12 7.50 29.24 -10.55
N THR A 13 8.72 29.65 -10.88
CA THR A 13 9.69 28.82 -11.60
C THR A 13 10.93 28.69 -10.74
N ALA A 14 11.31 27.48 -10.34
CA ALA A 14 12.42 27.24 -9.41
C ALA A 14 13.37 26.16 -9.94
N GLY A 15 14.64 26.25 -9.53
CA GLY A 15 15.69 25.28 -9.86
C GLY A 15 16.36 25.48 -11.23
N PRO A 16 17.49 24.78 -11.49
CA PRO A 16 18.24 24.87 -12.74
C PRO A 16 17.48 24.32 -13.96
N ASN A 17 16.41 23.54 -13.73
CA ASN A 17 15.57 22.92 -14.76
C ASN A 17 14.29 23.70 -15.09
N ASN A 18 14.09 24.88 -14.48
CA ASN A 18 12.91 25.72 -14.73
C ASN A 18 11.59 25.01 -14.36
N ASP A 19 11.59 24.27 -13.24
CA ASP A 19 10.43 23.54 -12.73
C ASP A 19 9.36 24.53 -12.22
N LYS A 20 8.09 24.26 -12.55
CA LYS A 20 6.98 25.19 -12.30
C LYS A 20 6.17 24.76 -11.07
N TYR A 21 5.94 25.68 -10.15
CA TYR A 21 5.22 25.46 -8.89
C TYR A 21 4.03 26.43 -8.73
N PHE A 22 3.06 26.02 -7.92
CA PHE A 22 1.89 26.83 -7.54
C PHE A 22 2.13 27.44 -6.16
N ASP A 23 2.20 28.76 -6.10
CA ASP A 23 2.30 29.59 -4.89
C ASP A 23 1.09 30.54 -4.81
N GLN A 24 -0.08 30.01 -5.14
CA GLN A 24 -1.34 30.76 -5.11
C GLN A 24 -2.12 30.27 -3.90
N ASP A 25 -2.44 31.18 -2.99
CA ASP A 25 -3.18 30.88 -1.75
C ASP A 25 -4.48 30.10 -2.05
N GLU A 26 -5.17 30.42 -3.16
CA GLU A 26 -6.40 29.74 -3.59
C GLU A 26 -6.24 28.22 -3.83
N ILE A 27 -5.04 27.77 -4.21
CA ILE A 27 -4.70 26.37 -4.44
C ILE A 27 -4.14 25.73 -3.17
N LEU A 28 -3.23 26.45 -2.48
CA LEU A 28 -2.56 25.97 -1.28
C LEU A 28 -3.53 25.74 -0.12
N ASP A 29 -4.52 26.63 0.09
CA ASP A 29 -5.52 26.51 1.16
C ASP A 29 -6.42 25.27 1.01
N ARG A 30 -6.54 24.73 -0.20
CA ARG A 30 -7.36 23.54 -0.46
C ARG A 30 -6.62 22.25 -0.16
N VAL A 31 -5.29 22.28 -0.10
CA VAL A 31 -4.44 21.11 0.09
C VAL A 31 -4.79 20.38 1.40
N PRO A 32 -4.89 21.02 2.58
CA PRO A 32 -5.29 20.35 3.82
C PRO A 32 -6.67 19.67 3.73
N SER A 33 -7.65 20.35 3.13
CA SER A 33 -9.00 19.80 2.97
C SER A 33 -9.02 18.56 2.06
N LEU A 34 -8.12 18.51 1.07
CA LEU A 34 -7.99 17.39 0.16
C LEU A 34 -7.47 16.14 0.88
N PHE A 35 -6.50 16.26 1.80
CA PHE A 35 -6.06 15.15 2.64
C PHE A 35 -7.20 14.57 3.47
N ILE A 36 -8.08 15.42 4.01
CA ILE A 36 -9.25 14.96 4.78
C ILE A 36 -10.25 14.24 3.86
N VAL A 37 -10.58 14.81 2.70
CA VAL A 37 -11.51 14.18 1.75
C VAL A 37 -10.99 12.82 1.28
N VAL A 38 -9.72 12.75 0.89
CA VAL A 38 -9.07 11.49 0.51
C VAL A 38 -9.05 10.52 1.70
N GLY A 39 -8.71 10.97 2.90
CA GLY A 39 -8.73 10.16 4.12
C GLY A 39 -10.11 9.58 4.41
N VAL A 40 -11.19 10.37 4.29
CA VAL A 40 -12.57 9.92 4.49
C VAL A 40 -13.00 8.94 3.40
N VAL A 41 -12.71 9.24 2.14
CA VAL A 41 -13.01 8.35 1.01
C VAL A 41 -12.28 7.01 1.16
N CYS A 42 -11.01 7.04 1.54
CA CYS A 42 -10.23 5.84 1.83
C CYS A 42 -10.77 5.10 3.05
N ALA A 43 -11.17 5.79 4.12
CA ALA A 43 -11.78 5.19 5.30
C ALA A 43 -13.09 4.46 4.96
N VAL A 44 -13.96 5.08 4.15
CA VAL A 44 -15.21 4.45 3.71
C VAL A 44 -14.92 3.24 2.83
N MET A 45 -14.00 3.36 1.87
CA MET A 45 -13.64 2.23 1.00
C MET A 45 -12.98 1.09 1.76
N THR A 46 -12.11 1.39 2.72
CA THR A 46 -11.47 0.38 3.56
C THR A 46 -12.49 -0.30 4.47
N VAL A 47 -13.41 0.44 5.11
CA VAL A 47 -14.49 -0.15 5.90
C VAL A 47 -15.36 -1.08 5.05
N ILE A 48 -15.78 -0.64 3.86
CA ILE A 48 -16.53 -1.47 2.91
C ILE A 48 -15.72 -2.71 2.50
N GLY A 49 -14.43 -2.53 2.21
CA GLY A 49 -13.51 -3.60 1.84
C GLY A 49 -13.35 -4.64 2.95
N VAL A 50 -13.23 -4.21 4.21
CA VAL A 50 -13.17 -5.08 5.39
C VAL A 50 -14.48 -5.84 5.57
N LEU A 51 -15.63 -5.18 5.41
CA LEU A 51 -16.95 -5.82 5.51
C LEU A 51 -17.19 -6.84 4.39
N LEU A 52 -16.62 -6.61 3.20
CA LEU A 52 -16.71 -7.51 2.06
C LEU A 52 -15.63 -8.60 2.04
N LEU A 53 -14.64 -8.53 2.95
CA LEU A 53 -13.54 -9.47 3.02
C LEU A 53 -14.03 -10.81 3.59
N PHE A 54 -14.62 -11.65 2.74
CA PHE A 54 -15.00 -13.02 3.12
C PHE A 54 -13.77 -13.89 3.37
N ASP A 55 -13.85 -14.79 4.36
CA ASP A 55 -12.79 -15.77 4.59
C ASP A 55 -12.59 -16.61 3.33
N PRO A 56 -11.35 -16.69 2.78
CA PRO A 56 -11.09 -17.71 1.81
C PRO A 56 -11.43 -19.06 2.46
N PRO A 57 -11.99 -20.02 1.70
CA PRO A 57 -12.39 -21.31 2.26
C PRO A 57 -11.24 -21.90 3.09
N LYS A 58 -11.55 -22.28 4.33
CA LYS A 58 -10.57 -22.80 5.30
C LYS A 58 -9.71 -23.86 4.64
N GLN A 59 -8.42 -23.57 4.45
CA GLN A 59 -7.44 -24.62 4.25
C GLN A 59 -7.20 -25.25 5.62
N ASP A 60 -7.36 -26.56 5.72
CA ASP A 60 -7.20 -27.31 6.96
C ASP A 60 -5.80 -27.04 7.54
N HIS A 61 -5.75 -26.35 8.68
CA HIS A 61 -4.52 -25.97 9.38
C HIS A 61 -3.93 -27.19 10.11
N SER A 62 -3.45 -28.19 9.38
CA SER A 62 -2.76 -29.35 9.99
C SER A 62 -1.48 -29.78 9.27
N VAL A 63 -0.90 -28.97 8.38
CA VAL A 63 0.39 -29.29 7.75
C VAL A 63 1.26 -28.03 7.77
N GLY A 64 2.46 -28.15 8.34
CA GLY A 64 3.42 -27.06 8.57
C GLY A 64 3.49 -26.08 7.41
N GLU A 65 3.03 -24.86 7.67
CA GLU A 65 2.89 -23.83 6.64
C GLU A 65 4.30 -23.31 6.28
N LYS A 66 4.86 -23.82 5.18
CA LYS A 66 6.09 -23.26 4.58
C LYS A 66 5.86 -21.76 4.35
N THR A 67 6.74 -20.91 4.91
CA THR A 67 6.70 -19.44 4.75
C THR A 67 6.59 -19.05 3.26
N PHE A 68 5.92 -17.94 2.94
CA PHE A 68 5.78 -17.45 1.55
C PHE A 68 7.13 -17.45 0.79
N PHE A 69 8.20 -17.05 1.46
CA PHE A 69 9.56 -17.06 0.92
C PHE A 69 10.06 -18.48 0.60
N GLN A 70 9.77 -19.45 1.46
CA GLN A 70 10.16 -20.86 1.28
C GLN A 70 9.41 -21.54 0.12
N ARG A 71 8.20 -21.08 -0.19
CA ARG A 71 7.46 -21.48 -1.40
C ARG A 71 8.01 -20.85 -2.68
N LEU A 72 8.59 -19.65 -2.60
CA LEU A 72 9.22 -18.99 -3.75
C LEU A 72 10.60 -19.57 -4.08
N THR A 73 11.37 -19.96 -3.07
CA THR A 73 12.76 -20.39 -3.25
C THR A 73 12.93 -21.89 -3.49
N ASN A 74 11.87 -22.70 -3.41
CA ASN A 74 11.94 -24.17 -3.42
C ASN A 74 13.09 -24.68 -2.54
N THR A 75 13.30 -24.05 -1.38
CA THR A 75 14.30 -24.51 -0.42
C THR A 75 13.69 -25.70 0.31
N ASP A 76 13.85 -26.87 -0.31
CA ASP A 76 13.62 -28.14 0.35
C ASP A 76 14.74 -28.33 1.35
N ASP A 77 14.44 -28.11 2.63
CA ASP A 77 15.19 -28.80 3.67
C ASP A 77 14.89 -30.28 3.48
N GLU A 78 15.90 -31.03 3.04
CA GLU A 78 15.87 -32.47 2.86
C GLU A 78 15.43 -33.17 4.15
N ILE A 79 14.13 -33.46 4.29
CA ILE A 79 13.65 -34.59 5.10
C ILE A 79 12.56 -35.30 4.28
N GLU A 80 12.85 -36.56 3.98
CA GLU A 80 12.17 -37.52 3.11
C GLU A 80 10.63 -37.58 3.29
N ASP A 81 9.88 -37.44 2.19
CA ASP A 81 8.84 -38.42 1.78
C ASP A 81 8.34 -38.13 0.34
N THR A 82 9.16 -38.48 -0.65
CA THR A 82 9.04 -38.05 -2.06
C THR A 82 8.01 -38.82 -2.90
N SER A 83 7.27 -39.79 -2.34
CA SER A 83 6.46 -40.70 -3.18
C SER A 83 4.95 -40.40 -3.26
N GLN A 84 4.33 -39.75 -2.26
CA GLN A 84 2.88 -39.49 -2.27
C GLN A 84 2.47 -38.05 -2.64
N HIS A 85 3.39 -37.08 -2.59
CA HIS A 85 3.06 -35.67 -2.80
C HIS A 85 3.01 -35.23 -4.26
N LYS A 86 3.66 -35.96 -5.18
CA LYS A 86 3.69 -35.61 -6.60
C LYS A 86 2.34 -35.83 -7.29
N GLU A 87 1.61 -36.87 -6.89
CA GLU A 87 0.32 -37.25 -7.51
C GLU A 87 -0.87 -36.41 -7.00
N ARG A 88 -0.72 -35.73 -5.85
CA ARG A 88 -1.79 -34.89 -5.25
C ARG A 88 -1.68 -33.40 -5.59
N ALA A 89 -0.51 -32.94 -6.02
CA ALA A 89 -0.30 -31.59 -6.54
C ALA A 89 -0.89 -31.42 -7.96
N ASP A 90 -1.01 -32.52 -8.71
CA ASP A 90 -1.56 -32.53 -10.08
C ASP A 90 -3.10 -32.50 -10.12
N LEU A 91 -3.81 -32.56 -8.97
CA LEU A 91 -5.26 -32.72 -8.91
C LEU A 91 -6.06 -31.46 -8.51
N TYR A 92 -5.40 -30.31 -8.34
CA TYR A 92 -6.06 -29.04 -8.01
C TYR A 92 -5.74 -27.98 -9.05
N ASP A 93 -6.75 -27.64 -9.85
CA ASP A 93 -6.73 -26.71 -10.98
C ASP A 93 -5.96 -25.41 -10.66
N ASP A 94 -4.82 -25.20 -11.31
CA ASP A 94 -4.06 -23.96 -11.21
C ASP A 94 -4.85 -22.85 -11.92
N ALA A 95 -5.37 -21.87 -11.17
CA ALA A 95 -6.24 -20.83 -11.72
C ALA A 95 -5.56 -20.05 -12.86
N HIS A 96 -6.03 -20.26 -14.08
CA HIS A 96 -5.56 -19.54 -15.26
C HIS A 96 -5.88 -18.03 -15.11
N PRO A 97 -5.02 -17.10 -15.56
CA PRO A 97 -5.20 -15.65 -15.34
C PRO A 97 -6.57 -15.10 -15.79
N LEU A 98 -7.15 -15.66 -16.85
CA LEU A 98 -8.48 -15.26 -17.35
C LEU A 98 -9.64 -15.78 -16.48
N GLU A 99 -9.42 -16.86 -15.73
CA GLU A 99 -10.40 -17.40 -14.79
C GLU A 99 -10.32 -16.66 -13.45
N MET A 100 -9.11 -16.25 -13.07
CA MET A 100 -8.86 -15.39 -11.92
C MET A 100 -9.73 -14.11 -11.96
N ILE A 101 -9.75 -13.40 -13.09
CA ILE A 101 -10.48 -12.13 -13.24
C ILE A 101 -12.00 -12.29 -13.04
N LYS A 102 -12.54 -13.50 -13.22
CA LYS A 102 -13.96 -13.81 -12.98
C LYS A 102 -14.29 -14.03 -11.50
N THR A 103 -13.27 -14.18 -10.65
CA THR A 103 -13.48 -14.44 -9.22
C THR A 103 -13.71 -13.15 -8.44
N ARG A 104 -14.54 -13.21 -7.40
CA ARG A 104 -14.78 -12.08 -6.49
C ARG A 104 -13.53 -11.65 -5.73
N ASN A 105 -12.66 -12.61 -5.38
CA ASN A 105 -11.44 -12.35 -4.64
C ASN A 105 -10.46 -11.48 -5.44
N PHE A 106 -10.41 -11.65 -6.77
CA PHE A 106 -9.59 -10.82 -7.64
C PHE A 106 -10.01 -9.35 -7.55
N TRP A 107 -11.31 -9.06 -7.73
CA TRP A 107 -11.80 -7.68 -7.66
C TRP A 107 -11.62 -7.06 -6.28
N LEU A 108 -11.78 -7.82 -5.19
CA LEU A 108 -11.50 -7.32 -3.84
C LEU A 108 -10.03 -6.92 -3.68
N LEU A 109 -9.09 -7.75 -4.11
CA LEU A 109 -7.66 -7.42 -4.06
C LEU A 109 -7.29 -6.28 -5.01
N TRP A 110 -7.89 -6.24 -6.20
CA TRP A 110 -7.69 -5.18 -7.19
C TRP A 110 -8.17 -3.82 -6.66
N PHE A 111 -9.37 -3.75 -6.06
CA PHE A 111 -9.84 -2.53 -5.41
C PHE A 111 -8.96 -2.15 -4.22
N LEU A 112 -8.51 -3.12 -3.42
CA LEU A 112 -7.62 -2.85 -2.31
C LEU A 112 -6.27 -2.27 -2.79
N ALA A 113 -5.75 -2.80 -3.91
CA ALA A 113 -4.56 -2.30 -4.56
C ALA A 113 -4.76 -0.87 -5.08
N LEU A 114 -5.87 -0.60 -5.75
CA LEU A 114 -6.24 0.74 -6.24
C LEU A 114 -6.24 1.77 -5.10
N VAL A 115 -6.98 1.50 -4.02
CA VAL A 115 -7.12 2.45 -2.89
C VAL A 115 -5.78 2.74 -2.24
N ASN A 116 -4.97 1.70 -2.01
CA ASN A 116 -3.66 1.88 -1.38
C ASN A 116 -2.65 2.55 -2.32
N GLY A 117 -2.74 2.30 -3.63
CA GLY A 117 -1.91 2.95 -4.65
C GLY A 117 -2.20 4.45 -4.72
N GLU A 118 -3.47 4.82 -4.76
CA GLU A 118 -3.90 6.22 -4.83
C GLU A 118 -3.42 7.01 -3.61
N VAL A 119 -3.56 6.46 -2.40
CA VAL A 119 -3.06 7.08 -1.16
C VAL A 119 -1.56 7.38 -1.25
N LEU A 120 -0.78 6.44 -1.79
CA LEU A 120 0.66 6.59 -1.94
C LEU A 120 1.00 7.72 -2.93
N ILE A 121 0.42 7.71 -4.12
CA ILE A 121 0.68 8.70 -5.18
C ILE A 121 0.28 10.10 -4.70
N PHE A 122 -0.88 10.19 -4.07
CA PHE A 122 -1.42 11.43 -3.54
C PHE A 122 -0.50 12.06 -2.49
N LEU A 123 -0.04 11.27 -1.52
CA LEU A 123 0.87 11.75 -0.48
C LEU A 123 2.21 12.20 -1.07
N GLN A 124 2.80 11.43 -1.99
CA GLN A 124 4.06 11.79 -2.66
C GLN A 124 3.97 13.13 -3.38
N SER A 125 2.82 13.41 -3.98
CA SER A 125 2.62 14.61 -4.79
C SER A 125 2.35 15.86 -3.95
N LEU A 126 1.75 15.72 -2.77
CA LEU A 126 1.22 16.87 -2.00
C LEU A 126 1.86 17.09 -0.64
N TYR A 127 2.68 16.16 -0.13
CA TYR A 127 3.25 16.33 1.21
C TYR A 127 4.10 17.59 1.34
N LYS A 128 4.85 17.98 0.29
CA LYS A 128 5.65 19.21 0.28
C LYS A 128 4.76 20.45 0.36
N ALA A 129 3.78 20.55 -0.54
CA ALA A 129 2.84 21.66 -0.58
C ALA A 129 2.10 21.83 0.75
N TYR A 130 1.76 20.72 1.41
CA TYR A 130 1.17 20.75 2.75
C TYR A 130 2.17 21.14 3.84
N GLY A 131 3.41 20.66 3.76
CA GLY A 131 4.45 21.03 4.71
C GLY A 131 4.84 22.51 4.64
N GLU A 132 4.83 23.12 3.45
CA GLU A 132 5.15 24.53 3.24
C GLU A 132 4.17 25.50 3.90
N THR A 133 2.92 25.08 4.18
CA THR A 133 1.94 25.94 4.83
C THR A 133 2.30 26.28 6.28
N PHE A 134 3.11 25.44 6.96
CA PHE A 134 3.54 25.65 8.35
C PHE A 134 5.05 25.49 8.58
N ILE A 135 5.82 25.00 7.61
CA ILE A 135 7.28 24.85 7.68
C ILE A 135 7.92 25.67 6.55
N ALA A 136 8.48 26.83 6.90
CA ALA A 136 9.18 27.72 5.96
C ALA A 136 10.63 27.25 5.63
N ASP A 137 10.87 25.94 5.56
CA ASP A 137 12.19 25.32 5.31
C ASP A 137 12.06 24.19 4.29
N ASP A 138 12.16 24.51 2.99
CA ASP A 138 12.08 23.51 1.91
C ASP A 138 13.24 22.50 1.97
N HIS A 139 14.40 22.86 2.51
CA HIS A 139 15.49 21.91 2.69
C HIS A 139 15.10 20.81 3.68
N PHE A 140 14.42 21.19 4.78
CA PHE A 140 13.83 20.24 5.70
C PHE A 140 12.75 19.36 5.02
N LEU A 141 11.87 19.92 4.19
CA LEU A 141 10.84 19.14 3.47
C LEU A 141 11.45 18.15 2.46
N ALA A 142 12.54 18.53 1.79
CA ALA A 142 13.31 17.63 0.94
C ALA A 142 13.97 16.50 1.75
N LEU A 143 14.50 16.82 2.94
CA LEU A 143 15.08 15.85 3.87
C LEU A 143 14.02 14.86 4.39
N VAL A 144 12.82 15.33 4.72
CA VAL A 144 11.68 14.48 5.13
C VAL A 144 11.36 13.45 4.05
N GLY A 145 11.24 13.88 2.79
CA GLY A 145 11.00 12.96 1.68
C GLY A 145 12.12 11.92 1.50
N SER A 146 13.37 12.36 1.62
CA SER A 146 14.55 11.50 1.50
C SER A 146 14.62 10.45 2.62
N ILE A 147 14.44 10.86 3.87
CA ILE A 147 14.44 9.96 5.03
C ILE A 147 13.27 8.99 4.96
N SER A 148 12.07 9.48 4.63
CA SER A 148 10.88 8.63 4.48
C SER A 148 11.10 7.56 3.42
N THR A 149 11.74 7.91 2.31
CA THR A 149 12.07 6.96 1.23
C THR A 149 13.10 5.92 1.67
N ALA A 150 14.13 6.32 2.42
CA ALA A 150 15.10 5.38 2.97
C ALA A 150 14.45 4.35 3.92
N PHE A 151 13.45 4.78 4.70
CA PHE A 151 12.73 3.94 5.66
C PHE A 151 11.61 3.07 5.05
N ILE A 152 11.31 3.20 3.75
CA ILE A 152 10.38 2.30 3.05
C ILE A 152 10.86 0.85 3.17
N SER A 153 12.16 0.59 2.98
CA SER A 153 12.72 -0.76 3.01
C SER A 153 12.55 -1.42 4.37
N VAL A 154 12.73 -0.66 5.45
CA VAL A 154 12.50 -1.13 6.83
C VAL A 154 11.01 -1.44 7.05
N GLY A 155 10.12 -0.57 6.56
CA GLY A 155 8.68 -0.80 6.58
C GLY A 155 8.29 -2.09 5.86
N ARG A 156 8.87 -2.36 4.69
CA ARG A 156 8.64 -3.61 3.95
C ARG A 156 9.02 -4.85 4.74
N MET A 157 10.19 -4.84 5.39
CA MET A 157 10.62 -5.96 6.23
C MET A 157 9.69 -6.16 7.42
N PHE A 158 9.31 -5.08 8.11
CA PHE A 158 8.39 -5.13 9.23
C PHE A 158 7.03 -5.73 8.86
N TRP A 159 6.42 -5.23 7.79
CA TRP A 159 5.13 -5.72 7.31
C TRP A 159 5.22 -7.13 6.71
N GLY A 160 6.35 -7.50 6.11
CA GLY A 160 6.62 -8.88 5.69
C GLY A 160 6.62 -9.85 6.88
N MET A 161 7.32 -9.52 7.97
CA MET A 161 7.30 -10.34 9.18
C MET A 161 5.91 -10.45 9.81
N ILE A 162 5.12 -9.37 9.76
CA ILE A 162 3.72 -9.41 10.23
C ILE A 162 2.86 -10.32 9.34
N ALA A 163 3.05 -10.26 8.02
CA ALA A 163 2.34 -11.09 7.05
C ALA A 163 2.64 -12.58 7.25
N ASP A 164 3.84 -12.92 7.73
CA ASP A 164 4.24 -14.30 8.03
C ASP A 164 3.63 -14.84 9.34
N ARG A 165 3.20 -13.95 10.25
CA ARG A 165 2.74 -14.33 11.61
C ARG A 165 1.24 -14.22 11.81
N LEU A 166 0.58 -13.33 11.05
CA LEU A 166 -0.86 -13.11 11.14
C LEU A 166 -1.58 -13.75 9.96
N PRO A 167 -2.84 -14.17 10.13
CA PRO A 167 -3.65 -14.52 8.98
C PRO A 167 -3.74 -13.32 8.04
N ILE A 168 -3.59 -13.57 6.73
CA ILE A 168 -3.44 -12.52 5.71
C ILE A 168 -4.52 -11.44 5.77
N LYS A 169 -5.73 -11.83 6.15
CA LYS A 169 -6.87 -10.92 6.32
C LYS A 169 -6.67 -9.95 7.49
N ALA A 170 -6.19 -10.46 8.63
CA ALA A 170 -5.88 -9.63 9.78
C ALA A 170 -4.72 -8.68 9.47
N ALA A 171 -3.69 -9.15 8.74
CA ALA A 171 -2.59 -8.31 8.29
C ALA A 171 -3.08 -7.15 7.40
N LEU A 172 -3.92 -7.43 6.40
CA LEU A 172 -4.52 -6.40 5.54
C LEU A 172 -5.41 -5.42 6.31
N VAL A 173 -6.27 -5.90 7.21
CA VAL A 173 -7.14 -5.04 8.03
C VAL A 173 -6.31 -4.14 8.95
N LEU A 174 -5.33 -4.71 9.65
CA LEU A 174 -4.45 -3.97 10.55
C LEU A 174 -3.68 -2.89 9.81
N GLN A 175 -3.16 -3.21 8.63
CA GLN A 175 -2.43 -2.25 7.81
C GLN A 175 -3.33 -1.10 7.33
N ASN A 176 -4.53 -1.41 6.81
CA ASN A 176 -5.48 -0.39 6.37
C ASN A 176 -5.99 0.47 7.54
N ALA A 177 -6.14 -0.11 8.73
CA ALA A 177 -6.49 0.65 9.93
C ALA A 177 -5.39 1.63 10.34
N ILE A 178 -4.12 1.17 10.34
CA ILE A 178 -2.97 2.01 10.72
C ILE A 178 -2.77 3.14 9.72
N ILE A 179 -2.80 2.87 8.41
CA ILE A 179 -2.62 3.93 7.40
C ILE A 179 -3.75 4.96 7.46
N THR A 180 -5.01 4.51 7.66
CA THR A 180 -6.16 5.41 7.81
C THR A 180 -6.03 6.28 9.06
N ALA A 181 -5.64 5.71 10.20
CA ALA A 181 -5.41 6.45 11.44
C ALA A 181 -4.30 7.50 11.26
N LEU A 182 -3.20 7.13 10.59
CA LEU A 182 -2.10 8.06 10.31
C LEU A 182 -2.53 9.19 9.36
N LEU A 183 -3.32 8.92 8.33
CA LEU A 183 -3.84 9.96 7.43
C LEU A 183 -4.81 10.92 8.12
N LEU A 184 -5.76 10.40 8.92
CA LEU A 184 -6.69 11.24 9.67
C LEU A 184 -5.96 12.14 10.66
N THR A 185 -4.93 11.60 11.31
CA THR A 185 -4.11 12.35 12.27
C THR A 185 -3.03 13.20 11.61
N PHE A 186 -2.78 13.06 10.30
CA PHE A 186 -1.76 13.82 9.58
C PHE A 186 -2.00 15.32 9.66
N THR A 187 -3.26 15.76 9.66
CA THR A 187 -3.64 17.17 9.81
C THR A 187 -3.23 17.78 11.15
N LEU A 188 -3.02 16.95 12.20
CA LEU A 188 -2.51 17.44 13.49
C LEU A 188 -1.02 17.79 13.45
N SER A 189 -0.29 17.37 12.41
CA SER A 189 1.14 17.67 12.28
C SER A 189 1.43 19.17 12.18
N GLU A 190 0.47 19.97 11.69
CA GLU A 190 0.56 21.43 11.63
C GLU A 190 0.79 22.04 13.02
N LYS A 191 0.13 21.47 14.05
CA LYS A 191 0.19 21.97 15.44
C LYS A 191 1.31 21.35 16.26
N ALA A 192 1.79 20.18 15.85
CA ALA A 192 2.77 19.39 16.62
C ALA A 192 4.23 19.69 16.25
N GLY A 193 4.46 20.45 15.16
CA GLY A 193 5.76 20.95 14.75
C GLY A 193 6.51 20.06 13.76
N LYS A 194 7.62 20.59 13.24
CA LYS A 194 8.33 20.04 12.07
C LYS A 194 8.85 18.60 12.21
N TRP A 195 9.33 18.21 13.38
CA TRP A 195 9.80 16.83 13.62
C TRP A 195 8.67 15.82 13.67
N MET A 196 7.49 16.27 14.11
CA MET A 196 6.31 15.42 14.15
C MET A 196 5.80 15.13 12.75
N PHE A 197 5.84 16.13 11.87
CA PHE A 197 5.59 15.95 10.44
C PHE A 197 6.49 14.87 9.81
N LEU A 198 7.79 14.87 10.14
CA LEU A 198 8.72 13.82 9.68
C LEU A 198 8.30 12.43 10.15
N ILE A 199 7.95 12.26 11.43
CA ILE A 199 7.54 10.97 11.99
C ILE A 199 6.27 10.44 11.30
N TRP A 200 5.29 11.32 11.08
CA TRP A 200 4.07 10.96 10.34
C TRP A 200 4.38 10.55 8.91
N MET A 201 5.21 11.31 8.19
CA MET A 201 5.60 11.00 6.82
C MET A 201 6.30 9.66 6.70
N VAL A 202 7.28 9.39 7.58
CA VAL A 202 7.96 8.09 7.66
C VAL A 202 6.96 6.98 7.96
N GLY A 203 6.09 7.17 8.96
CA GLY A 203 5.09 6.17 9.36
C GLY A 203 4.12 5.82 8.24
N ILE A 204 3.60 6.83 7.52
CA ILE A 204 2.69 6.60 6.39
C ILE A 204 3.43 5.88 5.26
N GLN A 205 4.61 6.36 4.86
CA GLN A 205 5.41 5.73 3.80
C GLN A 205 5.80 4.28 4.11
N SER A 206 6.28 4.02 5.32
CA SER A 206 6.63 2.67 5.76
C SER A 206 5.40 1.76 5.82
N THR A 207 4.22 2.29 6.16
CA THR A 207 2.97 1.52 6.16
C THR A 207 2.43 1.26 4.76
N SER A 208 2.46 2.24 3.86
CA SER A 208 2.09 2.08 2.45
C SER A 208 2.99 1.07 1.74
N ALA A 209 4.28 1.01 2.12
CA ALA A 209 5.21 0.04 1.57
C ALA A 209 4.84 -1.42 1.88
N GLY A 210 4.14 -1.66 3.00
CA GLY A 210 3.66 -2.98 3.39
C GLY A 210 2.56 -3.52 2.46
N THR A 211 1.86 -2.66 1.72
CA THR A 211 0.72 -3.09 0.88
C THR A 211 1.17 -4.04 -0.19
N THR A 212 2.31 -3.77 -0.84
CA THR A 212 2.85 -4.64 -1.88
C THR A 212 3.21 -6.01 -1.32
N ALA A 213 3.77 -6.07 -0.11
CA ALA A 213 4.12 -7.35 0.53
C ALA A 213 2.86 -8.17 0.88
N ASN A 214 1.84 -7.52 1.46
CA ASN A 214 0.59 -8.19 1.80
C ASN A 214 -0.22 -8.60 0.56
N LEU A 215 -0.24 -7.78 -0.50
CA LEU A 215 -0.86 -8.15 -1.79
C LEU A 215 -0.16 -9.34 -2.45
N LEU A 216 1.17 -9.38 -2.36
CA LEU A 216 1.98 -10.47 -2.89
C LEU A 216 1.65 -11.79 -2.18
N SER A 217 1.63 -11.77 -0.84
CA SER A 217 1.24 -12.93 -0.01
C SER A 217 -0.21 -13.35 -0.25
N ALA A 218 -1.15 -12.40 -0.32
CA ALA A 218 -2.57 -12.69 -0.58
C ALA A 218 -2.80 -13.33 -1.95
N THR A 219 -2.13 -12.82 -2.98
CA THR A 219 -2.23 -13.37 -4.35
C THR A 219 -1.67 -14.79 -4.40
N ALA A 220 -0.57 -15.06 -3.70
CA ALA A 220 0.06 -16.38 -3.66
C ALA A 220 -0.83 -17.43 -2.98
N ILE A 221 -1.48 -17.05 -1.89
CA ILE A 221 -2.39 -17.93 -1.14
C ILE A 221 -3.66 -18.21 -1.94
N ILE A 222 -4.22 -17.20 -2.62
CA ILE A 222 -5.51 -17.31 -3.29
C ILE A 222 -5.39 -17.92 -4.70
N PHE A 223 -4.35 -17.58 -5.47
CA PHE A 223 -4.25 -17.95 -6.89
C PHE A 223 -3.10 -18.94 -7.22
N ARG A 224 -2.36 -19.41 -6.20
CA ARG A 224 -1.25 -20.39 -6.30
C ARG A 224 -0.08 -19.93 -7.19
N MET A 225 0.99 -20.73 -7.23
CA MET A 225 2.33 -20.28 -7.67
C MET A 225 2.59 -20.34 -9.19
N LYS A 226 1.83 -21.13 -9.96
CA LYS A 226 2.17 -21.42 -11.38
C LYS A 226 2.06 -20.22 -12.32
N TYR A 227 1.03 -19.39 -12.16
CA TYR A 227 0.85 -18.12 -12.90
C TYR A 227 1.02 -16.89 -12.00
N PHE A 228 1.75 -17.05 -10.90
CA PHE A 228 1.82 -16.05 -9.82
C PHE A 228 2.23 -14.66 -10.30
N ALA A 229 3.29 -14.56 -11.10
CA ALA A 229 3.80 -13.28 -11.60
C ALA A 229 2.75 -12.55 -12.46
N THR A 230 2.06 -13.27 -13.35
CA THR A 230 0.99 -12.71 -14.18
C THR A 230 -0.23 -12.31 -13.35
N ASN A 231 -0.62 -13.16 -12.40
CA ASN A 231 -1.76 -12.92 -11.52
C ASN A 231 -1.54 -11.72 -10.59
N TYR A 232 -0.35 -11.61 -10.00
CA TYR A 232 0.05 -10.46 -9.20
C TYR A 232 0.12 -9.19 -10.04
N GLY A 233 0.70 -9.26 -11.24
CA GLY A 233 0.75 -8.13 -12.17
C GLY A 233 -0.65 -7.60 -12.53
N LEU A 234 -1.63 -8.50 -12.73
CA LEU A 234 -3.01 -8.11 -12.97
C LEU A 234 -3.67 -7.45 -11.75
N VAL A 235 -3.41 -7.93 -10.53
CA VAL A 235 -3.90 -7.29 -9.30
C VAL A 235 -3.28 -5.91 -9.12
N CYS A 236 -1.98 -5.75 -9.41
CA CYS A 236 -1.27 -4.48 -9.32
C CYS A 236 -1.53 -3.52 -10.48
N SER A 237 -2.29 -3.92 -11.51
CA SER A 237 -2.56 -3.08 -12.68
C SER A 237 -3.29 -1.77 -12.36
N SER A 238 -3.91 -1.66 -11.18
CA SER A 238 -4.60 -0.46 -10.71
C SER A 238 -3.76 0.50 -9.88
N MET A 239 -2.53 0.12 -9.51
CA MET A 239 -1.57 0.94 -8.75
C MET A 239 -0.68 1.71 -9.71
#